data_AF-A0A2N7XB45-F1
#
_entry.id   AF-A0A2N7XB45-F1
#
_cell.length_a   1.000
_cell.length_b   1.000
_cell.length_c   1.000
_cell.angle_alpha   90.00
_cell.angle_beta   90.00
_cell.angle_gamma   90.00
#
_symmetry.space_group_name_H-M   'P 1'
#
loop_
_entity.id
_entity.type
_entity.pdbx_description
1 polymer ?
#
loop_
_entity_poly.entity_id
_entity_poly.type
_entity_poly.pdbx_seq_one_letter_code
_entity_poly.pdbx_strand_id
1 'polypeptide(L)'
;YVMRDRSFNDRLIDRAKAAGCSALVLTLDLQILGQRHKDIRNGLSAPPRLTPGTALDLLTKPRWCWSMLRTQRRTFRNIVGHVDGVRD
;
A
#
# COMPACT_ATOMS: atom_id res chain seq x y z
N TYR A 1 -0.41 4.23 11.60
CA TYR A 1 -1.74 4.85 11.49
C TYR A 1 -2.67 4.22 12.50
N VAL A 2 -3.60 5.00 13.05
CA VAL A 2 -4.67 4.44 13.87
C VAL A 2 -5.80 4.04 12.93
N MET A 3 -6.03 2.73 12.77
CA MET A 3 -7.21 2.26 12.04
C MET A 3 -8.44 2.26 12.95
N ARG A 4 -9.64 2.27 12.36
CA ARG A 4 -10.90 2.18 13.11
C ARG A 4 -11.01 0.87 13.90
N ASP A 5 -10.50 -0.23 13.35
CA ASP A 5 -10.42 -1.52 14.03
C ASP A 5 -9.28 -1.49 15.07
N ARG A 6 -9.67 -1.34 16.34
CA ARG A 6 -8.74 -1.35 17.48
C ARG A 6 -8.07 -2.71 17.67
N SER A 7 -8.79 -3.80 17.43
CA SER A 7 -8.25 -5.15 17.59
C SER A 7 -7.12 -5.44 16.60
N PHE A 8 -7.25 -4.93 15.37
CA PHE A 8 -6.17 -5.00 14.38
C PHE A 8 -4.95 -4.18 14.80
N ASN A 9 -5.15 -2.96 15.32
CA ASN A 9 -4.05 -2.14 15.80
C ASN A 9 -3.28 -2.83 16.93
N ASP A 10 -3.98 -3.46 17.88
CA ASP A 10 -3.37 -4.19 19.00
C ASP A 10 -2.51 -5.37 18.48
N ARG A 11 -3.08 -6.19 17.58
CA ARG A 11 -2.34 -7.29 16.93
C ARG A 11 -1.12 -6.79 16.16
N LEU A 12 -1.22 -5.64 15.49
CA LEU A 12 -0.11 -5.04 14.75
C LEU A 12 1.01 -4.56 15.69
N ILE A 13 0.65 -3.94 16.82
CA ILE A 13 1.60 -3.49 17.83
C ILE A 13 2.31 -4.69 18.48
N ASP A 14 1.58 -5.75 18.83
CA ASP A 14 2.18 -6.95 19.42
C ASP A 14 3.15 -7.66 18.47
N ARG A 15 2.83 -7.68 17.17
CA ARG A 15 3.78 -8.16 16.14
C ARG A 15 5.04 -7.30 16.06
N ALA A 16 4.90 -5.98 16.17
CA ALA A 16 6.06 -5.08 16.18
C ALA A 16 6.95 -5.31 17.42
N LYS A 17 6.33 -5.50 18.59
CA LYS A 17 7.07 -5.89 19.82
C LYS A 17 7.80 -7.22 19.66
N ALA A 18 7.12 -8.24 19.13
CA ALA A 18 7.73 -9.55 18.88
C ALA A 18 8.89 -9.50 17.87
N ALA A 19 8.86 -8.54 16.94
CA ALA A 19 9.94 -8.27 16.00
C ALA A 19 11.09 -7.41 16.58
N GLY A 20 11.00 -6.99 17.84
CA GLY A 20 12.02 -6.18 18.51
C GLY A 20 12.01 -4.70 18.13
N CYS A 21 10.89 -4.17 17.61
CA CYS A 21 10.77 -2.73 17.36
C CYS A 21 10.82 -1.95 18.68
N SER A 22 11.74 -0.99 18.80
CA SER A 22 11.99 -0.24 20.05
C SER A 22 11.08 0.96 20.25
N ALA A 23 10.44 1.46 19.19
CA ALA A 23 9.63 2.67 19.23
C ALA A 23 8.38 2.53 18.35
N LEU A 24 7.30 3.19 18.78
CA LEU A 24 6.07 3.34 18.03
C LEU A 24 5.91 4.80 17.60
N VAL A 25 5.94 5.04 16.28
CA VAL A 25 5.71 6.37 15.71
C VAL A 25 4.29 6.47 15.20
N LEU A 26 3.54 7.44 15.72
CA LEU A 26 2.15 7.64 15.37
C LEU A 26 1.99 8.74 14.33
N THR A 27 1.58 8.36 13.13
CA THR A 27 1.21 9.28 12.06
C THR A 27 -0.20 9.84 12.32
N LEU A 28 -0.32 11.13 12.62
CA LEU A 28 -1.57 11.82 13.00
C LEU A 28 -2.14 12.74 11.91
N ASP A 29 -1.34 13.09 10.91
CA ASP A 29 -1.62 14.06 9.84
C ASP A 29 -2.51 13.52 8.70
N LEU A 30 -2.71 12.20 8.64
CA LEU A 30 -3.43 11.53 7.56
C LEU A 30 -4.79 10.95 8.02
N GLN A 31 -5.67 11.80 8.56
CA GLN A 31 -7.05 11.40 8.91
C GLN A 31 -7.94 11.21 7.67
N ILE A 32 -7.70 12.03 6.64
CA ILE A 32 -8.32 11.93 5.33
C ILE A 32 -7.18 11.84 4.31
N LEU A 33 -7.28 10.92 3.35
CA LEU A 33 -6.28 10.81 2.29
C LEU A 33 -6.31 12.09 1.45
N GLY A 34 -5.18 12.80 1.42
CA GLY A 34 -5.01 13.97 0.57
C GLY A 34 -5.16 13.60 -0.92
N GLN A 35 -5.78 14.49 -1.69
CA GLN A 35 -5.94 14.28 -3.12
C GLN A 35 -4.63 14.53 -3.86
N ARG A 36 -3.96 13.45 -4.24
CA ARG A 36 -2.78 13.51 -5.11
C ARG A 36 -3.25 13.59 -6.56
N HIS A 37 -3.35 14.79 -7.11
CA HIS A 37 -3.88 15.01 -8.46
C HIS A 37 -3.17 14.20 -9.56
N LYS A 38 -1.85 13.97 -9.42
CA LYS A 38 -1.09 13.11 -10.36
C LYS A 38 -1.53 11.66 -10.29
N ASP A 39 -1.76 11.13 -9.09
CA ASP A 39 -2.20 9.74 -8.89
C ASP A 39 -3.58 9.54 -9.49
N ILE A 40 -4.49 10.51 -9.31
CA ILE A 40 -5.83 10.51 -9.91
C ILE A 40 -5.74 10.55 -11.44
N ARG A 41 -4.97 11.49 -12.00
CA ARG A 41 -4.79 11.65 -13.45
C ARG A 41 -4.18 10.40 -14.11
N ASN A 42 -3.24 9.76 -13.44
CA ASN A 42 -2.52 8.59 -13.97
C ASN A 42 -3.23 7.25 -13.66
N GLY A 43 -4.37 7.28 -12.95
CA GLY A 43 -5.12 6.08 -12.57
C GLY A 43 -4.40 5.19 -11.55
N LEU A 44 -3.49 5.76 -10.75
CA LEU A 44 -2.73 5.00 -9.75
C LEU A 44 -3.69 4.48 -8.68
N SER A 45 -3.83 3.16 -8.64
CA SER A 45 -4.71 2.41 -7.74
C SER A 45 -4.10 1.03 -7.48
N ALA A 46 -4.66 0.29 -6.53
CA ALA A 46 -4.35 -1.11 -6.29
C ALA A 46 -5.64 -1.92 -6.50
N PRO A 47 -5.76 -2.75 -7.55
CA PRO A 47 -4.84 -2.93 -8.67
C PRO A 47 -4.77 -1.69 -9.60
N PRO A 48 -3.64 -1.45 -10.29
CA PRO A 48 -3.44 -0.24 -11.10
C PRO A 48 -4.35 -0.20 -12.33
N ARG A 49 -4.97 0.94 -12.58
CA ARG A 49 -5.73 1.19 -13.82
C ARG A 49 -4.78 1.64 -14.92
N LEU A 50 -4.73 0.90 -16.01
CA LEU A 50 -3.94 1.26 -17.18
C LEU A 50 -4.67 2.36 -17.96
N THR A 51 -4.19 3.60 -17.86
CA THR A 51 -4.60 4.68 -18.75
C THR A 51 -3.75 4.67 -20.03
N PRO A 52 -4.22 5.21 -21.16
CA PRO A 52 -3.41 5.26 -22.38
C PRO A 52 -2.06 5.96 -22.19
N GLY A 53 -2.02 7.03 -21.39
CA GLY A 53 -0.78 7.73 -21.06
C GLY A 53 0.18 6.88 -20.22
N THR A 54 -0.35 6.19 -19.20
CA THR A 54 0.45 5.28 -18.36
C THR A 54 0.95 4.08 -19.18
N ALA A 55 0.15 3.55 -20.11
CA ALA A 55 0.56 2.45 -20.98
C ALA A 55 1.72 2.86 -21.90
N LEU A 56 1.63 4.04 -22.53
CA LEU A 56 2.70 4.55 -23.37
C LEU A 56 3.99 4.80 -22.57
N ASP A 57 3.87 5.37 -21.37
CA ASP A 57 5.02 5.59 -20.49
C ASP A 57 5.68 4.26 -20.08
N LEU A 58 4.90 3.24 -19.72
CA LEU A 58 5.39 1.90 -19.39
C LEU A 58 6.15 1.25 -20.55
N LEU A 59 5.71 1.45 -21.79
CA LEU A 59 6.41 0.96 -22.98
C LEU A 59 7.81 1.57 -23.12
N THR A 60 8.01 2.81 -22.68
CA THR A 60 9.34 3.44 -22.68
C THR A 60 10.27 2.91 -21.59
N LYS A 61 9.75 2.12 -20.63
CA LYS A 61 10.49 1.63 -19.44
C LYS A 61 10.53 0.09 -19.35
N PRO A 62 11.00 -0.63 -20.39
CA PRO A 62 10.93 -2.10 -20.44
C PRO A 62 11.69 -2.79 -19.30
N ARG A 63 12.84 -2.25 -18.87
CA ARG A 63 13.63 -2.79 -17.74
C ARG A 63 12.86 -2.71 -16.42
N TRP A 64 12.11 -1.62 -16.21
CA TRP A 64 11.29 -1.45 -15.02
C TRP A 64 10.10 -2.41 -15.05
N CYS A 65 9.39 -2.50 -16.17
CA CYS A 65 8.27 -3.43 -16.34
C CYS A 65 8.69 -4.89 -16.09
N TRP A 66 9.82 -5.32 -16.64
CA TRP A 66 10.38 -6.65 -16.41
C TRP A 66 10.68 -6.90 -14.93
N SER A 67 11.28 -5.92 -14.26
CA SER A 67 11.60 -6.01 -12.82
C SER A 67 10.32 -6.12 -11.99
N MET A 68 9.30 -5.31 -12.32
CA MET A 68 8.01 -5.30 -11.65
C MET A 68 7.26 -6.64 -11.83
N LEU A 69 7.26 -7.21 -13.04
CA LEU A 69 6.63 -8.51 -13.31
C LEU A 69 7.23 -9.65 -12.48
N ARG A 70 8.53 -9.58 -12.17
CA ARG A 70 9.22 -10.59 -11.35
C ARG A 70 8.94 -10.43 -9.85
N THR A 71 8.36 -9.31 -9.40
CA THR A 71 8.05 -9.12 -7.98
C THR A 71 6.92 -10.03 -7.52
N GLN A 72 7.18 -10.73 -6.41
CA GLN A 72 6.24 -11.69 -5.80
C GLN A 72 5.30 -11.03 -4.78
N ARG A 73 5.64 -9.82 -4.30
CA ARG A 73 4.95 -9.15 -3.18
C ARG A 73 4.26 -7.89 -3.71
N ARG A 74 2.98 -8.01 -4.06
CA ARG A 74 2.19 -6.92 -4.67
C ARG A 74 1.07 -6.39 -3.77
N THR A 75 0.95 -6.93 -2.56
CA THR A 75 -0.11 -6.65 -1.61
C THR A 75 0.42 -5.95 -0.37
N PHE A 76 -0.46 -5.22 0.33
CA PHE A 76 -0.14 -4.62 1.61
C PHE A 76 -0.15 -5.69 2.72
N ARG A 77 0.96 -6.43 2.86
CA ARG A 77 1.06 -7.63 3.72
C ARG A 77 0.76 -7.42 5.21
N ASN A 78 0.88 -6.19 5.71
CA ASN A 78 0.49 -5.89 7.10
C ASN A 78 -1.02 -5.64 7.27
N ILE A 79 -1.76 -5.53 6.18
CA ILE A 79 -3.20 -5.22 6.14
C ILE A 79 -3.98 -6.42 5.58
N VAL A 80 -3.60 -6.87 4.38
CA VAL A 80 -4.20 -8.02 3.71
C VAL A 80 -3.97 -9.28 4.56
N GLY A 81 -5.06 -9.96 4.92
CA GLY A 81 -5.05 -11.16 5.76
C GLY A 81 -4.99 -10.89 7.28
N HIS A 82 -5.00 -9.63 7.71
CA HIS A 82 -4.98 -9.26 9.13
C HIS A 82 -6.14 -8.36 9.57
N VAL A 83 -6.81 -7.71 8.60
CA VAL A 83 -8.05 -6.95 8.77
C VAL A 83 -9.21 -7.79 8.22
N ASP A 84 -10.28 -7.91 9.00
CA ASP A 84 -11.49 -8.61 8.57
C ASP A 84 -12.16 -7.88 7.39
N GLY A 85 -12.46 -8.60 6.32
CA GLY A 85 -13.17 -8.06 5.15
C GLY A 85 -12.30 -7.50 4.00
N VAL A 86 -10.96 -7.55 4.10
CA VAL A 86 -10.07 -7.19 2.99
C VAL A 86 -9.59 -8.47 2.28
N ARG A 87 -10.15 -8.78 1.10
CA ARG A 87 -9.65 -9.78 0.15
C ARG A 87 -9.03 -9.05 -1.05
N ASP A 88 -7.99 -9.65 -1.63
CA ASP A 88 -7.16 -9.10 -2.72
C ASP A 88 -7.95 -8.51 -3.89
#